data_AF-A0A428SWN7-F1
#
_entry.id   AF-A0A428SWN7-F1
#
_cell.length_a   1.000
_cell.length_b   1.000
_cell.length_c   1.000
_cell.angle_alpha   90.00
_cell.angle_beta   90.00
_cell.angle_gamma   90.00
#
_symmetry.space_group_name_H-M   'P 1'
#
loop_
_entity.id
_entity.type
_entity.pdbx_description
1 polymer ?
#
loop_
_entity_poly.entity_id
_entity_poly.type
_entity_poly.pdbx_seq_one_letter_code
_entity_poly.pdbx_strand_id
1 'polypeptide(L)'
;MPRPIKKGAWTATPAGDASSSVAKNYLPVNNVLNQVAIAIDQKSRPSSHQELPDPDSPRRALTDQRIARLFHSYTSEISQWYDLSDSTGAFGILVPSIALDEPLLFCAIIALSAMHVCKTSANSFRKLAEFYHHRCVQRLIELDQGDELITRGVALAATCLLRSYEILDGDIDPNMHLRGAYSMAPLHDVLSDNLQPGLPGAGFWNYLREDITFSLFEKCPLKMDLTATPLLVNHHSAQSYLNSITLILGKIINTTFGRDVTNSEWASAVEMLSQWRAACPERIQPFSREQAQPGTINLFPAVWFLQPCHAATMHYYLVALTILCVYASPQNLEDLGKLDLVGIEVESKDQLLEAFAVEICGIAFTTKIPSVLVNAFGPIAYCARFINAEPARQELARQLLACKSSIGWPVERLINDLKSFWGAEKTN
;
A
#
# COMPACT_ATOMS: atom_id res chain seq x y z
N MET A 1 -42.44 -27.88 -50.11
CA MET A 1 -42.43 -29.20 -49.44
C MET A 1 -41.74 -29.05 -48.09
N PRO A 2 -42.19 -29.79 -47.07
CA PRO A 2 -42.98 -29.18 -45.99
C PRO A 2 -42.46 -29.62 -44.59
N ARG A 3 -42.58 -28.83 -43.53
CA ARG A 3 -43.69 -28.77 -42.53
C ARG A 3 -43.20 -29.15 -41.10
N PRO A 4 -43.96 -28.80 -40.03
CA PRO A 4 -43.43 -27.96 -38.94
C PRO A 4 -44.00 -28.34 -37.54
N ILE A 5 -44.02 -27.38 -36.61
CA ILE A 5 -45.01 -27.16 -35.50
C ILE A 5 -44.95 -28.12 -34.28
N LYS A 6 -44.79 -27.53 -33.07
CA LYS A 6 -45.91 -27.37 -32.12
C LYS A 6 -45.66 -26.28 -31.05
N LYS A 7 -46.65 -25.37 -30.99
CA LYS A 7 -46.93 -24.37 -29.95
C LYS A 7 -47.66 -25.02 -28.75
N GLY A 8 -47.58 -24.35 -27.61
CA GLY A 8 -48.55 -24.39 -26.51
C GLY A 8 -47.84 -24.30 -25.15
N ALA A 9 -48.26 -23.55 -24.15
CA ALA A 9 -49.37 -22.61 -23.99
C ALA A 9 -49.05 -21.77 -22.74
N TRP A 10 -49.61 -20.55 -22.68
CA TRP A 10 -49.59 -19.68 -21.52
C TRP A 10 -50.49 -20.22 -20.41
N THR A 11 -50.03 -20.15 -19.15
CA THR A 11 -50.88 -20.03 -17.97
C THR A 11 -50.27 -18.97 -17.04
N ALA A 12 -51.13 -18.10 -16.52
CA ALA A 12 -50.77 -16.91 -15.75
C ALA A 12 -51.04 -17.11 -14.25
N THR A 13 -50.11 -16.59 -13.43
CA THR A 13 -50.23 -16.01 -12.06
C THR A 13 -50.72 -16.90 -10.90
N PRO A 14 -50.29 -16.65 -9.62
CA PRO A 14 -50.23 -15.34 -8.97
C PRO A 14 -48.94 -14.97 -8.21
N ALA A 15 -48.89 -13.67 -7.91
CA ALA A 15 -47.88 -12.97 -7.14
C ALA A 15 -47.67 -13.56 -5.73
N GLY A 16 -46.41 -13.59 -5.31
CA GLY A 16 -45.99 -13.77 -3.94
C GLY A 16 -44.80 -12.86 -3.67
N ASP A 17 -45.02 -11.85 -2.85
CA ASP A 17 -43.97 -11.05 -2.22
C ASP A 17 -43.02 -11.97 -1.46
N ALA A 18 -41.73 -11.90 -1.78
CA ALA A 18 -40.68 -12.43 -0.93
C ALA A 18 -39.45 -11.54 -1.06
N SER A 19 -39.24 -10.73 -0.03
CA SER A 19 -38.01 -10.03 0.31
C SER A 19 -36.77 -10.85 -0.05
N SER A 20 -35.97 -10.38 -1.00
CA SER A 20 -34.68 -10.97 -1.32
C SER A 20 -33.66 -10.58 -0.24
N SER A 21 -33.46 -11.48 0.73
CA SER A 21 -32.22 -11.50 1.50
C SER A 21 -31.11 -11.90 0.53
N VAL A 22 -30.34 -10.93 0.04
CA VAL A 22 -29.09 -11.21 -0.68
C VAL A 22 -28.11 -11.76 0.34
N ALA A 23 -28.07 -13.08 0.48
CA ALA A 23 -27.00 -13.77 1.17
C ALA A 23 -25.69 -13.47 0.42
N LYS A 24 -24.84 -12.64 1.03
CA LYS A 24 -23.45 -12.46 0.59
C LYS A 24 -22.73 -13.79 0.81
N ASN A 25 -22.46 -14.52 -0.26
CA ASN A 25 -21.62 -15.72 -0.24
C ASN A 25 -20.17 -15.30 0.03
N TYR A 26 -19.76 -15.29 1.30
CA TYR A 26 -18.35 -15.25 1.68
C TYR A 26 -17.74 -16.63 1.41
N LEU A 27 -16.69 -16.69 0.59
CA LEU A 27 -15.93 -17.92 0.39
C LEU A 27 -15.13 -18.24 1.68
N PRO A 28 -15.13 -19.50 2.15
CA PRO A 28 -14.33 -19.88 3.31
C PRO A 28 -12.83 -19.82 2.99
N VAL A 29 -12.06 -19.24 3.92
CA VAL A 29 -10.60 -19.05 3.94
C VAL A 29 -9.82 -20.32 3.52
N ASN A 30 -10.38 -21.50 3.81
CA ASN A 30 -9.74 -22.80 3.67
C ASN A 30 -9.41 -23.20 2.21
N ASN A 31 -10.14 -22.72 1.20
CA ASN A 31 -9.92 -23.19 -0.18
C ASN A 31 -8.76 -22.48 -0.90
N VAL A 32 -8.43 -21.24 -0.50
CA VAL A 32 -7.38 -20.45 -1.16
C VAL A 32 -6.00 -20.81 -0.60
N LEU A 33 -5.90 -21.04 0.72
CA LEU A 33 -4.67 -21.41 1.39
C LEU A 33 -4.20 -22.85 1.05
N ASN A 34 -5.15 -23.76 0.80
CA ASN A 34 -4.84 -25.13 0.37
C ASN A 34 -4.20 -25.22 -1.03
N GLN A 35 -4.52 -24.31 -1.96
CA GLN A 35 -3.89 -24.30 -3.29
C GLN A 35 -2.42 -23.82 -3.22
N VAL A 36 -2.09 -23.01 -2.22
CA VAL A 36 -0.72 -22.49 -1.97
C VAL A 36 0.20 -23.59 -1.41
N ALA A 37 -0.31 -24.45 -0.51
CA ALA A 37 0.44 -25.58 0.03
C ALA A 37 0.93 -26.54 -1.06
N ILE A 38 0.10 -26.78 -2.07
CA ILE A 38 0.39 -27.71 -3.18
C ILE A 38 1.48 -27.15 -4.13
N ALA A 39 1.56 -25.83 -4.30
CA ALA A 39 2.58 -25.21 -5.15
C ALA A 39 3.98 -25.15 -4.50
N ILE A 40 4.04 -25.11 -3.18
CA ILE A 40 5.30 -25.02 -2.40
C ILE A 40 5.96 -26.40 -2.23
N ASP A 41 5.16 -27.45 -2.10
CA ASP A 41 5.64 -28.83 -1.86
C ASP A 41 6.49 -29.37 -3.04
N GLN A 42 6.34 -28.81 -4.24
CA GLN A 42 7.06 -29.27 -5.44
C GLN A 42 8.51 -28.78 -5.58
N LYS A 43 9.00 -27.86 -4.73
CA LYS A 43 10.31 -27.19 -4.94
C LYS A 43 11.41 -27.44 -3.91
N SER A 44 11.21 -28.25 -2.87
CA SER A 44 12.23 -28.40 -1.81
C SER A 44 12.75 -29.84 -1.67
N ARG A 45 13.99 -30.09 -2.13
CA ARG A 45 14.81 -31.24 -1.69
C ARG A 45 15.89 -30.71 -0.73
N PRO A 46 16.12 -31.32 0.44
CA PRO A 46 17.06 -30.78 1.41
C PRO A 46 18.51 -31.24 1.16
N SER A 47 19.47 -30.33 1.32
CA SER A 47 20.90 -30.63 1.47
C SER A 47 21.47 -29.97 2.73
N SER A 48 22.11 -30.81 3.56
CA SER A 48 22.88 -30.55 4.80
C SER A 48 22.29 -29.51 5.80
N HIS A 49 21.56 -30.00 6.80
CA HIS A 49 20.92 -29.21 7.86
C HIS A 49 21.91 -28.75 8.93
N GLN A 50 22.29 -27.47 8.89
CA GLN A 50 22.50 -26.76 10.16
C GLN A 50 21.09 -26.43 10.66
N GLU A 51 20.65 -27.06 11.75
CA GLU A 51 19.30 -26.84 12.29
C GLU A 51 19.11 -25.33 12.55
N LEU A 52 18.15 -24.73 11.86
CA LEU A 52 17.77 -23.33 12.07
C LEU A 52 17.07 -23.22 13.43
N PRO A 53 17.24 -22.09 14.16
CA PRO A 53 16.61 -21.93 15.47
C PRO A 53 15.08 -22.10 15.41
N ASP A 54 14.54 -22.85 16.37
CA ASP A 54 13.12 -23.21 16.42
C ASP A 54 12.23 -21.98 16.59
N PRO A 55 11.33 -21.67 15.64
CA PRO A 55 10.42 -20.54 15.72
C PRO A 55 9.37 -20.65 16.84
N ASP A 56 9.10 -21.86 17.35
CA ASP A 56 8.00 -22.11 18.28
C ASP A 56 8.33 -21.63 19.71
N SER A 57 9.60 -21.32 19.97
CA SER A 57 10.08 -20.74 21.23
C SER A 57 10.88 -19.45 20.96
N PRO A 58 10.22 -18.30 20.69
CA PRO A 58 10.89 -17.06 20.30
C PRO A 58 12.04 -16.64 21.24
N ARG A 59 11.82 -16.67 22.56
CA ARG A 59 12.86 -16.34 23.56
C ARG A 59 14.08 -17.24 23.47
N ARG A 60 13.89 -18.53 23.17
CA ARG A 60 14.98 -19.49 22.99
C ARG A 60 15.69 -19.23 21.67
N ALA A 61 14.97 -18.99 20.58
CA ALA A 61 15.55 -18.65 19.29
C ALA A 61 16.41 -17.37 19.34
N LEU A 62 16.00 -16.38 20.14
CA LEU A 62 16.75 -15.13 20.36
C LEU A 62 18.10 -15.31 21.08
N THR A 63 18.39 -16.51 21.61
CA THR A 63 19.74 -16.82 22.12
C THR A 63 20.77 -17.02 20.99
N ASP A 64 20.31 -17.32 19.76
CA ASP A 64 21.16 -17.29 18.57
C ASP A 64 21.43 -15.83 18.16
N GLN A 65 22.71 -15.47 18.10
CA GLN A 65 23.14 -14.09 17.81
C GLN A 65 22.67 -13.57 16.45
N ARG A 66 22.48 -14.45 15.45
CA ARG A 66 21.98 -14.04 14.12
C ARG A 66 20.52 -13.62 14.24
N ILE A 67 19.70 -14.39 14.95
CA ILE A 67 18.29 -14.08 15.19
C ILE A 67 18.15 -12.80 16.01
N ALA A 68 18.94 -12.66 17.08
CA ALA A 68 18.94 -11.45 17.90
C ALA A 68 19.28 -10.18 17.09
N ARG A 69 20.26 -10.25 16.17
CA ARG A 69 20.62 -9.12 15.29
C ARG A 69 19.50 -8.76 14.30
N LEU A 70 18.80 -9.76 13.75
CA LEU A 70 17.67 -9.53 12.85
C LEU A 70 16.47 -8.92 13.58
N PHE A 71 16.19 -9.41 14.78
CA PHE A 71 15.16 -8.82 15.65
C PHE A 71 15.53 -7.38 16.02
N HIS A 72 16.80 -7.12 16.34
CA HIS A 72 17.27 -5.76 16.58
C HIS A 72 17.11 -4.85 15.35
N SER A 73 17.51 -5.30 14.16
CA SER A 73 17.33 -4.56 12.90
C SER A 73 15.87 -4.19 12.65
N TYR A 74 14.92 -5.06 13.00
CA TYR A 74 13.50 -4.72 12.95
C TYR A 74 13.16 -3.54 13.87
N THR A 75 13.54 -3.64 15.15
CA THR A 75 13.24 -2.61 16.15
C THR A 75 13.94 -1.28 15.88
N SER A 76 15.11 -1.28 15.24
CA SER A 76 15.90 -0.07 15.02
C SER A 76 15.57 0.64 13.70
N GLU A 77 15.20 -0.10 12.66
CA GLU A 77 15.12 0.44 11.29
C GLU A 77 13.77 0.17 10.62
N ILE A 78 13.30 -1.07 10.63
CA ILE A 78 12.18 -1.50 9.78
C ILE A 78 10.82 -1.13 10.39
N SER A 79 10.65 -1.25 11.71
CA SER A 79 9.38 -0.94 12.39
C SER A 79 8.86 0.47 12.10
N GLN A 80 9.77 1.44 11.95
CA GLN A 80 9.46 2.84 11.65
C GLN A 80 8.74 3.03 10.30
N TRP A 81 8.84 2.06 9.38
CA TRP A 81 8.15 2.09 8.09
C TRP A 81 6.63 2.07 8.26
N TYR A 82 6.15 1.42 9.33
CA TYR A 82 4.73 1.19 9.59
C TYR A 82 4.09 2.24 10.50
N ASP A 83 4.89 2.86 11.37
CA ASP A 83 4.40 3.81 12.37
C ASP A 83 4.25 5.25 11.82
N LEU A 84 4.43 5.45 10.51
CA LEU A 84 4.32 6.75 9.86
C LEU A 84 3.00 7.48 10.17
N SER A 85 1.91 6.71 10.32
CA SER A 85 0.56 7.22 10.60
C SER A 85 0.04 6.84 11.99
N ASP A 86 0.93 6.44 12.89
CA ASP A 86 0.59 6.01 14.24
C ASP A 86 1.53 6.65 15.26
N SER A 87 1.03 7.64 16.00
CA SER A 87 1.81 8.31 17.05
C SER A 87 2.10 7.41 18.25
N THR A 88 1.40 6.29 18.40
CA THR A 88 1.61 5.33 19.49
C THR A 88 2.71 4.31 19.17
N GLY A 89 3.14 4.24 17.90
CA GLY A 89 4.23 3.38 17.48
C GLY A 89 3.92 1.88 17.65
N ALA A 90 2.72 1.41 17.28
CA ALA A 90 2.30 0.04 17.55
C ALA A 90 3.24 -1.00 16.93
N PHE A 91 3.80 -0.75 15.73
CA PHE A 91 4.76 -1.67 15.11
C PHE A 91 6.16 -1.56 15.73
N GLY A 92 6.56 -0.40 16.25
CA GLY A 92 7.81 -0.21 16.98
C GLY A 92 7.79 -0.71 18.43
N ILE A 93 6.63 -0.74 19.08
CA ILE A 93 6.49 -1.02 20.52
C ILE A 93 5.74 -2.32 20.78
N LEU A 94 4.50 -2.44 20.28
CA LEU A 94 3.64 -3.59 20.60
C LEU A 94 4.06 -4.85 19.85
N VAL A 95 4.30 -4.74 18.54
CA VAL A 95 4.69 -5.89 17.70
C VAL A 95 5.94 -6.60 18.22
N PRO A 96 7.08 -5.94 18.50
CA PRO A 96 8.25 -6.64 19.02
C PRO A 96 8.02 -7.15 20.44
N SER A 97 7.25 -6.45 21.28
CA SER A 97 6.91 -6.95 22.62
C SER A 97 6.10 -8.24 22.55
N ILE A 98 5.09 -8.32 21.69
CA ILE A 98 4.25 -9.51 21.51
C ILE A 98 5.08 -10.65 20.89
N ALA A 99 5.93 -10.35 19.92
CA ALA A 99 6.77 -11.33 19.24
C ALA A 99 7.79 -12.04 20.15
N LEU A 100 8.05 -11.55 21.37
CA LEU A 100 8.86 -12.28 22.35
C LEU A 100 8.18 -13.55 22.86
N ASP A 101 6.85 -13.62 22.78
CA ASP A 101 6.05 -14.73 23.30
C ASP A 101 5.10 -15.34 22.26
N GLU A 102 4.86 -14.65 21.14
CA GLU A 102 3.96 -15.09 20.06
C GLU A 102 4.72 -15.48 18.79
N PRO A 103 4.81 -16.79 18.47
CA PRO A 103 5.53 -17.29 17.30
C PRO A 103 5.11 -16.71 15.96
N LEU A 104 3.83 -16.34 15.78
CA LEU A 104 3.35 -15.78 14.52
C LEU A 104 4.07 -14.47 14.15
N LEU A 105 4.06 -13.49 15.07
CA LEU A 105 4.77 -12.23 14.83
C LEU A 105 6.28 -12.40 14.86
N PHE A 106 6.80 -13.31 15.68
CA PHE A 106 8.23 -13.62 15.68
C PHE A 106 8.71 -14.06 14.29
N CYS A 107 8.02 -15.03 13.68
CA CYS A 107 8.33 -15.49 12.34
C CYS A 107 8.25 -14.36 11.31
N ALA A 108 7.21 -13.53 11.38
CA ALA A 108 7.04 -12.40 10.47
C ALA A 108 8.19 -11.37 10.57
N ILE A 109 8.59 -11.00 11.79
CA ILE A 109 9.71 -10.10 12.05
C ILE A 109 11.01 -10.68 11.49
N ILE A 110 11.33 -11.93 11.83
CA ILE A 110 12.61 -12.53 11.42
C ILE A 110 12.66 -12.73 9.90
N ALA A 111 11.54 -13.15 9.29
CA ALA A 111 11.44 -13.29 7.83
C ALA A 111 11.74 -11.96 7.13
N LEU A 112 11.01 -10.90 7.49
CA LEU A 112 11.18 -9.58 6.88
C LEU A 112 12.58 -9.03 7.10
N SER A 113 13.10 -9.06 8.33
CA SER A 113 14.45 -8.59 8.63
C SER A 113 15.52 -9.36 7.86
N ALA A 114 15.40 -10.68 7.78
CA ALA A 114 16.36 -11.51 7.05
C ALA A 114 16.34 -11.19 5.56
N MET A 115 15.15 -10.96 4.97
CA MET A 115 15.04 -10.55 3.58
C MET A 115 15.58 -9.14 3.35
N HIS A 116 15.29 -8.19 4.24
CA HIS A 116 15.84 -6.84 4.17
C HIS A 116 17.37 -6.87 4.16
N VAL A 117 17.99 -7.58 5.10
CA VAL A 117 19.46 -7.76 5.14
C VAL A 117 19.98 -8.50 3.90
N CYS A 118 19.22 -9.48 3.39
CA CYS A 118 19.55 -10.18 2.16
C CYS A 118 19.67 -9.23 0.96
N LYS A 119 18.78 -8.24 0.88
CA LYS A 119 18.69 -7.29 -0.24
C LYS A 119 19.64 -6.10 -0.11
N THR A 120 20.00 -5.69 1.11
CA THR A 120 20.87 -4.53 1.35
C THR A 120 22.35 -4.90 1.55
N SER A 121 22.63 -6.05 2.17
CA SER A 121 23.96 -6.32 2.75
C SER A 121 24.52 -7.70 2.43
N ALA A 122 23.76 -8.78 2.66
CA ALA A 122 24.31 -10.13 2.68
C ALA A 122 23.31 -11.20 2.21
N ASN A 123 23.51 -11.73 1.00
CA ASN A 123 22.65 -12.76 0.40
C ASN A 123 22.57 -14.08 1.20
N SER A 124 23.48 -14.30 2.16
CA SER A 124 23.50 -15.50 3.01
C SER A 124 22.26 -15.66 3.89
N PHE A 125 21.49 -14.59 4.12
CA PHE A 125 20.25 -14.64 4.92
C PHE A 125 19.03 -15.17 4.18
N ARG A 126 19.11 -15.39 2.85
CA ARG A 126 17.97 -15.84 2.01
C ARG A 126 17.27 -17.08 2.58
N LYS A 127 18.02 -18.15 2.85
CA LYS A 127 17.47 -19.42 3.38
C LYS A 127 16.79 -19.26 4.73
N LEU A 128 17.31 -18.37 5.58
CA LEU A 128 16.71 -18.07 6.88
C LEU A 128 15.39 -17.32 6.71
N ALA A 129 15.38 -16.34 5.80
CA ALA A 129 14.22 -15.54 5.47
C ALA A 129 13.06 -16.43 4.96
N GLU A 130 13.36 -17.32 4.00
CA GLU A 130 12.41 -18.28 3.44
C GLU A 130 11.87 -19.25 4.50
N PHE A 131 12.72 -19.74 5.41
CA PHE A 131 12.31 -20.63 6.49
C PHE A 131 11.29 -19.99 7.43
N TYR A 132 11.59 -18.80 7.96
CA TYR A 132 10.66 -18.10 8.86
C TYR A 132 9.42 -17.59 8.13
N HIS A 133 9.54 -17.20 6.86
CA HIS A 133 8.39 -16.85 6.02
C HIS A 133 7.43 -18.04 5.91
N HIS A 134 7.94 -19.21 5.53
CA HIS A 134 7.12 -20.43 5.40
C HIS A 134 6.40 -20.78 6.71
N ARG A 135 7.11 -20.71 7.84
CA ARG A 135 6.55 -20.95 9.17
C ARG A 135 5.46 -19.93 9.55
N CYS A 136 5.66 -18.66 9.22
CA CYS A 136 4.65 -17.62 9.42
C CYS A 136 3.37 -17.91 8.61
N VAL A 137 3.53 -18.26 7.34
CA VAL A 137 2.41 -18.61 6.46
C VAL A 137 1.66 -19.83 6.98
N GLN A 138 2.34 -20.91 7.37
CA GLN A 138 1.69 -22.09 7.96
C GLN A 138 0.80 -21.71 9.16
N ARG A 139 1.31 -20.86 10.05
CA ARG A 139 0.56 -20.39 11.22
C ARG A 139 -0.67 -19.56 10.85
N LEU A 140 -0.57 -18.70 9.84
CA LEU A 140 -1.73 -17.94 9.34
C LEU A 140 -2.81 -18.86 8.74
N ILE A 141 -2.40 -19.97 8.12
CA ILE A 141 -3.32 -20.96 7.53
C ILE A 141 -4.09 -21.74 8.59
N GLU A 142 -3.48 -21.96 9.75
CA GLU A 142 -4.07 -22.71 10.87
C GLU A 142 -5.05 -21.87 11.70
N LEU A 143 -5.20 -20.56 11.45
CA LEU A 143 -6.12 -19.71 12.19
C LEU A 143 -7.59 -19.95 11.79
N ASP A 144 -8.43 -20.22 12.78
CA ASP A 144 -9.88 -20.33 12.62
C ASP A 144 -10.58 -18.96 12.70
N GLN A 145 -11.81 -18.89 12.18
CA GLN A 145 -12.65 -17.70 12.36
C GLN A 145 -12.91 -17.44 13.85
N GLY A 146 -12.65 -16.22 14.30
CA GLY A 146 -12.84 -15.80 15.70
C GLY A 146 -11.62 -16.02 16.60
N ASP A 147 -10.49 -16.47 16.05
CA ASP A 147 -9.23 -16.58 16.80
C ASP A 147 -8.83 -15.23 17.43
N GLU A 148 -8.31 -15.29 18.65
CA GLU A 148 -7.90 -14.12 19.43
C GLU A 148 -6.81 -13.31 18.72
N LEU A 149 -5.90 -13.97 17.99
CA LEU A 149 -4.82 -13.35 17.22
C LEU A 149 -5.37 -12.50 16.07
N ILE A 150 -6.54 -12.85 15.53
CA ILE A 150 -7.24 -12.06 14.51
C ILE A 150 -7.83 -10.82 15.18
N THR A 151 -8.62 -11.03 16.24
CA THR A 151 -9.35 -9.97 16.93
C THR A 151 -8.42 -8.93 17.55
N ARG A 152 -7.23 -9.35 18.03
CA ARG A 152 -6.19 -8.47 18.59
C ARG A 152 -5.30 -7.81 17.53
N GLY A 153 -5.50 -8.09 16.24
CA GLY A 153 -4.73 -7.50 15.15
C GLY A 153 -3.33 -8.10 14.96
N VAL A 154 -2.98 -9.18 15.66
CA VAL A 154 -1.69 -9.88 15.54
C VAL A 154 -1.53 -10.48 14.15
N ALA A 155 -2.57 -11.18 13.66
CA ALA A 155 -2.57 -11.78 12.32
C ALA A 155 -2.49 -10.73 11.21
N LEU A 156 -3.15 -9.58 11.39
CA LEU A 156 -3.09 -8.47 10.45
C LEU A 156 -1.70 -7.83 10.41
N ALA A 157 -1.08 -7.59 11.57
CA ALA A 157 0.27 -7.07 11.64
C ALA A 157 1.29 -8.05 11.00
N ALA A 158 1.20 -9.35 11.30
CA ALA A 158 2.02 -10.37 10.67
C ALA A 158 1.86 -10.36 9.13
N THR A 159 0.62 -10.22 8.66
CA THR A 159 0.31 -10.09 7.22
C THR A 159 1.03 -8.89 6.59
N CYS A 160 0.96 -7.69 7.18
CA CYS A 160 1.66 -6.51 6.65
C CYS A 160 3.18 -6.75 6.54
N LEU A 161 3.79 -7.38 7.57
CA LEU A 161 5.21 -7.72 7.53
C LEU A 161 5.54 -8.72 6.41
N LEU A 162 4.70 -9.75 6.21
CA LEU A 162 4.90 -10.71 5.13
C LEU A 162 4.72 -10.09 3.73
N ARG A 163 3.78 -9.16 3.55
CA ARG A 163 3.65 -8.43 2.27
C ARG A 163 4.90 -7.64 1.96
N SER A 164 5.44 -6.97 2.96
CA SER A 164 6.71 -6.25 2.81
C SER A 164 7.86 -7.21 2.49
N TYR A 165 7.90 -8.40 3.11
CA TYR A 165 8.86 -9.45 2.74
C TYR A 165 8.74 -9.83 1.26
N GLU A 166 7.53 -10.10 0.77
CA GLU A 166 7.28 -10.53 -0.60
C GLU A 166 7.67 -9.44 -1.62
N ILE A 167 7.39 -8.17 -1.27
CA ILE A 167 7.82 -7.03 -2.06
C ILE A 167 9.35 -6.97 -2.13
N LEU A 168 10.06 -7.11 -1.02
CA LEU A 168 11.53 -7.09 -1.01
C LEU A 168 12.12 -8.29 -1.76
N ASP A 169 11.48 -9.45 -1.65
CA ASP A 169 11.87 -10.67 -2.33
C ASP A 169 11.87 -10.47 -3.86
N GLY A 170 10.77 -9.97 -4.43
CA GLY A 170 10.68 -9.64 -5.86
C GLY A 170 10.63 -10.83 -6.82
N ASP A 171 10.88 -12.06 -6.36
CA ASP A 171 10.77 -13.30 -7.16
C ASP A 171 9.33 -13.84 -7.24
N ILE A 172 8.45 -13.34 -6.38
CA ILE A 172 7.05 -13.75 -6.24
C ILE A 172 6.20 -12.51 -6.50
N ASP A 173 5.10 -12.64 -7.25
CA ASP A 173 4.11 -11.56 -7.32
C ASP A 173 3.60 -11.28 -5.90
N PRO A 174 3.87 -10.09 -5.32
CA PRO A 174 3.57 -9.74 -3.92
C PRO A 174 2.08 -9.75 -3.58
N ASN A 175 1.23 -10.15 -4.53
CA ASN A 175 -0.22 -10.21 -4.39
C ASN A 175 -0.82 -11.59 -4.70
N MET A 176 0.00 -12.61 -4.96
CA MET A 176 -0.49 -13.98 -5.21
C MET A 176 -0.89 -14.71 -3.93
N HIS A 177 -0.19 -14.51 -2.80
CA HIS A 177 -0.40 -15.32 -1.59
C HIS A 177 -1.40 -14.72 -0.59
N LEU A 178 -1.53 -13.39 -0.53
CA LEU A 178 -2.28 -12.72 0.54
C LEU A 178 -3.67 -12.21 0.13
N ARG A 179 -4.21 -12.69 -1.00
CA ARG A 179 -5.64 -12.51 -1.38
C ARG A 179 -6.63 -12.97 -0.30
N GLY A 180 -6.23 -13.84 0.63
CA GLY A 180 -7.05 -14.29 1.76
C GLY A 180 -7.06 -13.36 2.98
N ALA A 181 -6.02 -12.57 3.20
CA ALA A 181 -5.92 -11.71 4.39
C ALA A 181 -6.96 -10.56 4.40
N TYR A 182 -7.50 -10.22 3.23
CA TYR A 182 -8.61 -9.26 3.05
C TYR A 182 -9.88 -9.69 3.80
N SER A 183 -10.06 -10.99 4.07
CA SER A 183 -11.22 -11.53 4.82
C SER A 183 -11.06 -11.44 6.34
N MET A 184 -9.87 -11.07 6.84
CA MET A 184 -9.54 -11.08 8.28
C MET A 184 -9.81 -9.73 8.97
N ALA A 185 -10.16 -8.69 8.21
CA ALA A 185 -10.59 -7.43 8.78
C ALA A 185 -12.12 -7.38 8.76
N PRO A 186 -12.80 -7.52 9.92
CA PRO A 186 -14.14 -6.97 10.05
C PRO A 186 -13.98 -5.45 10.02
N LEU A 187 -13.90 -4.90 8.81
CA LEU A 187 -13.84 -3.45 8.55
C LEU A 187 -14.94 -2.73 9.36
N HIS A 188 -16.08 -3.38 9.51
CA HIS A 188 -17.27 -2.83 10.15
C HIS A 188 -17.13 -2.60 11.66
N ASP A 189 -16.38 -3.44 12.39
CA ASP A 189 -16.21 -3.30 13.86
C ASP A 189 -15.06 -2.35 14.22
N VAL A 190 -14.04 -2.24 13.35
CA VAL A 190 -12.94 -1.26 13.52
C VAL A 190 -13.41 0.18 13.26
N LEU A 191 -14.47 0.35 12.48
CA LEU A 191 -14.95 1.65 11.99
C LEU A 191 -16.17 2.21 12.75
N SER A 192 -16.88 1.40 13.54
CA SER A 192 -18.15 1.79 14.17
C SER A 192 -17.99 2.62 15.45
N ASP A 193 -16.87 2.53 16.15
CA ASP A 193 -16.55 3.37 17.32
C ASP A 193 -15.09 3.85 17.24
N ASN A 194 -14.86 5.02 16.63
CA ASN A 194 -13.60 5.77 16.65
C ASN A 194 -12.33 4.89 16.60
N LEU A 195 -11.94 4.38 15.42
CA LEU A 195 -10.63 3.77 15.11
C LEU A 195 -9.79 3.45 16.35
N GLN A 196 -10.03 2.29 16.95
CA GLN A 196 -9.45 1.92 18.24
C GLN A 196 -7.92 2.15 18.23
N PRO A 197 -7.38 2.92 19.19
CA PRO A 197 -5.95 2.99 19.41
C PRO A 197 -5.37 1.58 19.61
N GLY A 198 -4.21 1.31 19.01
CA GLY A 198 -3.50 0.04 19.16
C GLY A 198 -3.34 -0.75 17.87
N LEU A 199 -2.99 -2.03 18.02
CA LEU A 199 -2.48 -2.86 16.92
C LEU A 199 -3.48 -3.10 15.78
N PRO A 200 -4.79 -3.35 16.01
CA PRO A 200 -5.75 -3.51 14.92
C PRO A 200 -5.85 -2.27 14.02
N GLY A 201 -5.94 -1.08 14.62
CA GLY A 201 -6.01 0.19 13.89
C GLY A 201 -4.72 0.47 13.12
N ALA A 202 -3.56 0.27 13.75
CA ALA A 202 -2.27 0.43 13.08
C ALA A 202 -2.11 -0.56 11.90
N GLY A 203 -2.53 -1.81 12.07
CA GLY A 203 -2.54 -2.82 11.01
C GLY A 203 -3.44 -2.42 9.84
N PHE A 204 -4.65 -1.93 10.11
CA PHE A 204 -5.59 -1.47 9.09
C PHE A 204 -4.98 -0.38 8.20
N TRP A 205 -4.37 0.65 8.81
CA TRP A 205 -3.80 1.77 8.07
C TRP A 205 -2.62 1.35 7.19
N ASN A 206 -1.75 0.47 7.70
CA ASN A 206 -0.65 -0.06 6.91
C ASN A 206 -1.14 -0.92 5.75
N TYR A 207 -2.12 -1.77 6.01
CA TYR A 207 -2.72 -2.61 4.99
C TYR A 207 -3.34 -1.80 3.85
N LEU A 208 -4.13 -0.77 4.18
CA LEU A 208 -4.76 0.11 3.20
C LEU A 208 -3.70 0.82 2.33
N ARG A 209 -2.61 1.30 2.92
CA ARG A 209 -1.52 1.96 2.16
C ARG A 209 -0.78 1.01 1.22
N GLU A 210 -0.56 -0.22 1.65
CA GLU A 210 0.02 -1.25 0.79
C GLU A 210 -0.94 -1.65 -0.35
N ASP A 211 -2.26 -1.71 -0.10
CA ASP A 211 -3.29 -1.97 -1.15
C ASP A 211 -3.40 -0.79 -2.14
N ILE A 212 -3.32 0.45 -1.66
CA ILE A 212 -3.18 1.66 -2.49
C ILE A 212 -1.92 1.56 -3.35
N THR A 213 -0.78 1.20 -2.75
CA THR A 213 0.48 1.06 -3.49
C THR A 213 0.33 0.06 -4.63
N PHE A 214 -0.19 -1.12 -4.36
CA PHE A 214 -0.45 -2.12 -5.39
C PHE A 214 -1.37 -1.59 -6.51
N SER A 215 -2.47 -0.95 -6.12
CA SER A 215 -3.46 -0.37 -7.04
C SER A 215 -2.85 0.70 -7.95
N LEU A 216 -1.90 1.48 -7.44
CA LEU A 216 -1.16 2.49 -8.21
C LEU A 216 -0.16 1.86 -9.21
N PHE A 217 0.49 0.75 -8.83
CA PHE A 217 1.35 0.00 -9.74
C PHE A 217 0.55 -0.60 -10.91
N GLU A 218 -0.51 -1.34 -10.59
CA GLU A 218 -1.28 -2.15 -11.53
C GLU A 218 -2.46 -1.39 -12.19
N LYS A 219 -2.74 -0.16 -11.74
CA LYS A 219 -3.89 0.66 -12.19
C LYS A 219 -5.23 -0.07 -12.05
N CYS A 220 -5.46 -0.71 -10.91
CA CYS A 220 -6.69 -1.45 -10.60
C CYS A 220 -7.36 -0.93 -9.32
N PRO A 221 -8.68 -1.15 -9.11
CA PRO A 221 -9.32 -0.84 -7.83
C PRO A 221 -8.59 -1.47 -6.64
N LEU A 222 -8.79 -0.88 -5.46
CA LEU A 222 -8.38 -1.54 -4.22
C LEU A 222 -9.09 -2.88 -4.11
N LYS A 223 -8.42 -3.81 -3.45
CA LYS A 223 -9.08 -5.05 -3.03
C LYS A 223 -9.95 -4.81 -1.79
N MET A 224 -9.65 -3.77 -1.00
CA MET A 224 -10.48 -3.35 0.13
C MET A 224 -11.72 -2.57 -0.34
N ASP A 225 -12.90 -3.00 0.09
CA ASP A 225 -14.14 -2.25 -0.13
C ASP A 225 -14.29 -1.14 0.93
N LEU A 226 -14.21 0.11 0.46
CA LEU A 226 -14.32 1.31 1.29
C LEU A 226 -15.70 1.96 1.25
N THR A 227 -16.70 1.34 0.61
CA THR A 227 -18.00 1.98 0.35
C THR A 227 -18.70 2.40 1.65
N ALA A 228 -18.75 1.50 2.63
CA ALA A 228 -19.38 1.75 3.94
C ALA A 228 -18.48 2.50 4.94
N THR A 229 -17.22 2.77 4.60
CA THR A 229 -16.27 3.41 5.51
C THR A 229 -16.52 4.92 5.60
N PRO A 230 -16.84 5.49 6.77
CA PRO A 230 -17.06 6.92 6.91
C PRO A 230 -15.74 7.69 6.76
N LEU A 231 -15.82 8.91 6.23
CA LEU A 231 -14.66 9.81 6.19
C LEU A 231 -14.31 10.29 7.60
N LEU A 232 -13.01 10.51 7.83
CA LEU A 232 -12.52 11.09 9.06
C LEU A 232 -12.62 12.60 8.96
N VAL A 233 -13.46 13.21 9.79
CA VAL A 233 -13.71 14.66 9.76
C VAL A 233 -13.07 15.41 10.93
N ASN A 234 -12.78 14.70 12.03
CA ASN A 234 -12.15 15.27 13.22
C ASN A 234 -10.69 14.81 13.31
N HIS A 235 -9.77 15.77 13.12
CA HIS A 235 -8.33 15.50 13.13
C HIS A 235 -7.67 16.07 14.37
N HIS A 236 -7.19 15.20 15.26
CA HIS A 236 -6.55 15.58 16.53
C HIS A 236 -5.02 15.50 16.50
N SER A 237 -4.44 14.88 15.48
CA SER A 237 -2.98 14.70 15.33
C SER A 237 -2.53 14.85 13.88
N ALA A 238 -1.23 15.05 13.63
CA ALA A 238 -0.68 15.07 12.26
C ALA A 238 -0.96 13.75 11.51
N GLN A 239 -0.84 12.62 12.21
CA GLN A 239 -1.11 11.28 11.70
C GLN A 239 -2.58 11.09 11.30
N SER A 240 -3.52 11.74 12.00
CA SER A 240 -4.94 11.67 11.63
C SER A 240 -5.24 12.31 10.26
N TYR A 241 -4.45 13.31 9.85
CA TYR A 241 -4.55 13.87 8.49
C TYR A 241 -4.01 12.88 7.45
N LEU A 242 -2.89 12.20 7.73
CA LEU A 242 -2.36 11.14 6.86
C LEU A 242 -3.37 10.01 6.67
N ASN A 243 -3.98 9.54 7.76
CA ASN A 243 -5.01 8.50 7.72
C ASN A 243 -6.24 8.95 6.92
N SER A 244 -6.67 10.20 7.10
CA SER A 244 -7.78 10.78 6.35
C SER A 244 -7.53 10.83 4.85
N ILE A 245 -6.40 11.40 4.41
CA ILE A 245 -6.09 11.47 2.98
C ILE A 245 -5.85 10.07 2.38
N THR A 246 -5.33 9.12 3.16
CA THR A 246 -5.22 7.71 2.76
C THR A 246 -6.60 7.14 2.41
N LEU A 247 -7.60 7.37 3.26
CA LEU A 247 -8.96 6.90 3.03
C LEU A 247 -9.62 7.58 1.81
N ILE A 248 -9.45 8.89 1.68
CA ILE A 248 -9.96 9.66 0.52
C ILE A 248 -9.33 9.12 -0.78
N LEU A 249 -8.01 8.97 -0.83
CA LEU A 249 -7.31 8.41 -1.99
C LEU A 249 -7.81 7.01 -2.33
N GLY A 250 -8.02 6.15 -1.33
CA GLY A 250 -8.57 4.82 -1.53
C GLY A 250 -9.97 4.82 -2.16
N LYS A 251 -10.85 5.71 -1.69
CA LYS A 251 -12.20 5.89 -2.27
C LYS A 251 -12.12 6.43 -3.71
N ILE A 252 -11.21 7.36 -3.99
CA ILE A 252 -10.96 7.88 -5.35
C ILE A 252 -10.53 6.72 -6.25
N ILE A 253 -9.53 5.93 -5.86
CA ILE A 253 -9.06 4.76 -6.63
C ILE A 253 -10.22 3.80 -6.96
N ASN A 254 -11.03 3.42 -5.97
CA ASN A 254 -12.18 2.54 -6.18
C ASN A 254 -13.25 3.15 -7.10
N THR A 255 -13.36 4.47 -7.10
CA THR A 255 -14.31 5.18 -7.95
C THR A 255 -13.80 5.26 -9.40
N THR A 256 -12.49 5.39 -9.60
CA THR A 256 -11.89 5.73 -10.90
C THR A 256 -11.25 4.58 -11.66
N PHE A 257 -10.55 3.66 -11.00
CA PHE A 257 -9.79 2.63 -11.72
C PHE A 257 -10.71 1.51 -12.21
N GLY A 258 -10.43 0.98 -13.41
CA GLY A 258 -11.15 -0.18 -13.97
C GLY A 258 -12.57 0.08 -14.47
N ARG A 259 -13.06 1.33 -14.51
CA ARG A 259 -14.37 1.69 -15.07
C ARG A 259 -14.43 3.15 -15.53
N ASP A 260 -15.47 3.49 -16.27
CA ASP A 260 -15.78 4.88 -16.62
C ASP A 260 -16.29 5.66 -15.40
N VAL A 261 -15.88 6.93 -15.31
CA VAL A 261 -16.21 7.83 -14.20
C VAL A 261 -17.27 8.82 -14.65
N THR A 262 -18.39 8.89 -13.94
CA THR A 262 -19.41 9.90 -14.22
C THR A 262 -18.97 11.28 -13.72
N ASN A 263 -19.47 12.35 -14.34
CA ASN A 263 -19.20 13.72 -13.88
C ASN A 263 -19.60 13.94 -12.41
N SER A 264 -20.68 13.28 -11.95
CA SER A 264 -21.14 13.38 -10.56
C SER A 264 -20.17 12.71 -9.58
N GLU A 265 -19.64 11.53 -9.93
CA GLU A 265 -18.65 10.84 -9.11
C GLU A 265 -17.33 11.62 -9.06
N TRP A 266 -16.90 12.16 -10.20
CA TRP A 266 -15.71 13.02 -10.27
C TRP A 266 -15.88 14.28 -9.42
N ALA A 267 -17.01 14.99 -9.54
CA ALA A 267 -17.29 16.21 -8.78
C ALA A 267 -17.36 15.93 -7.27
N SER A 268 -17.98 14.81 -6.86
CA SER A 268 -18.03 14.40 -5.45
C SER A 268 -16.63 14.10 -4.89
N ALA A 269 -15.76 13.47 -5.68
CA ALA A 269 -14.38 13.22 -5.29
C ALA A 269 -13.56 14.52 -5.16
N VAL A 270 -13.76 15.49 -6.07
CA VAL A 270 -13.15 16.82 -5.97
C VAL A 270 -13.63 17.57 -4.74
N GLU A 271 -14.93 17.57 -4.48
CA GLU A 271 -15.50 18.21 -3.30
C GLU A 271 -14.93 17.60 -2.00
N MET A 272 -14.87 16.27 -1.91
CA MET A 272 -14.28 15.56 -0.79
C MET A 272 -12.82 15.97 -0.55
N LEU A 273 -12.01 16.02 -1.61
CA LEU A 273 -10.61 16.43 -1.54
C LEU A 273 -10.46 17.93 -1.18
N SER A 274 -11.34 18.78 -1.71
CA SER A 274 -11.38 20.22 -1.45
C SER A 274 -11.66 20.51 0.02
N GLN A 275 -12.71 19.88 0.57
CA GLN A 275 -13.12 20.05 1.96
C GLN A 275 -12.01 19.60 2.91
N TRP A 276 -11.39 18.45 2.61
CA TRP A 276 -10.26 17.96 3.39
C TRP A 276 -9.07 18.95 3.34
N ARG A 277 -8.72 19.47 2.16
CA ARG A 277 -7.63 20.45 2.02
C ARG A 277 -7.92 21.76 2.76
N ALA A 278 -9.15 22.25 2.71
CA ALA A 278 -9.57 23.46 3.42
C ALA A 278 -9.52 23.29 4.95
N ALA A 279 -9.74 22.07 5.46
CA ALA A 279 -9.62 21.75 6.88
C ALA A 279 -8.17 21.55 7.35
N CYS A 280 -7.19 21.44 6.44
CA CYS A 280 -5.79 21.23 6.81
C CYS A 280 -5.16 22.48 7.43
N PRO A 281 -4.55 22.38 8.62
CA PRO A 281 -3.85 23.48 9.25
C PRO A 281 -2.53 23.77 8.55
N GLU A 282 -2.07 25.02 8.66
CA GLU A 282 -0.83 25.52 8.02
C GLU A 282 0.41 24.67 8.36
N ARG A 283 0.48 24.09 9.56
CA ARG A 283 1.62 23.26 10.00
C ARG A 283 1.88 22.00 9.15
N ILE A 284 0.90 21.55 8.35
CA ILE A 284 1.06 20.40 7.45
C ILE A 284 1.77 20.81 6.16
N GLN A 285 1.74 22.11 5.82
CA GLN A 285 2.49 22.64 4.69
C GLN A 285 4.00 22.52 4.95
N PRO A 286 4.82 22.50 3.88
CA PRO A 286 6.26 22.55 4.06
C PRO A 286 6.67 23.90 4.64
N PHE A 287 7.65 23.87 5.55
CA PHE A 287 8.18 25.07 6.18
C PHE A 287 9.22 25.79 5.30
N SER A 288 9.73 25.12 4.27
CA SER A 288 10.67 25.69 3.30
C SER A 288 10.59 24.95 1.97
N ARG A 289 10.94 25.66 0.89
CA ARG A 289 11.00 25.15 -0.48
C ARG A 289 12.18 25.77 -1.23
N GLU A 290 12.83 24.97 -2.05
CA GLU A 290 13.80 25.41 -3.06
C GLU A 290 13.35 24.88 -4.42
N GLN A 291 13.19 25.78 -5.38
CA GLN A 291 12.68 25.43 -6.71
C GLN A 291 13.77 24.75 -7.54
N ALA A 292 13.39 23.76 -8.36
CA ALA A 292 14.30 23.16 -9.32
C ALA A 292 14.79 24.25 -10.30
N GLN A 293 16.11 24.40 -10.45
CA GLN A 293 16.69 25.40 -11.34
C GLN A 293 17.12 24.77 -12.67
N PRO A 294 16.64 25.27 -13.82
CA PRO A 294 17.08 24.81 -15.13
C PRO A 294 18.61 24.92 -15.29
N GLY A 295 19.26 23.84 -15.73
CA GLY A 295 20.71 23.80 -15.93
C GLY A 295 21.55 23.49 -14.68
N THR A 296 20.91 23.24 -13.53
CA THR A 296 21.60 22.75 -12.32
C THR A 296 21.45 21.24 -12.16
N ILE A 297 22.21 20.67 -11.22
CA ILE A 297 22.08 19.26 -10.84
C ILE A 297 20.75 18.93 -10.13
N ASN A 298 20.03 19.95 -9.63
CA ASN A 298 18.81 19.79 -8.85
C ASN A 298 17.58 19.86 -9.78
N LEU A 299 17.23 18.72 -10.37
CA LEU A 299 16.13 18.60 -11.33
C LEU A 299 14.74 18.41 -10.67
N PHE A 300 14.70 18.16 -9.37
CA PHE A 300 13.49 18.11 -8.56
C PHE A 300 13.52 19.23 -7.51
N PRO A 301 12.37 19.79 -7.11
CA PRO A 301 12.32 20.78 -6.05
C PRO A 301 12.74 20.15 -4.73
N ALA A 302 13.40 20.94 -3.88
CA ALA A 302 13.62 20.55 -2.50
C ALA A 302 12.46 21.06 -1.63
N VAL A 303 11.78 20.15 -0.91
CA VAL A 303 10.57 20.46 -0.14
C VAL A 303 10.70 19.90 1.27
N TRP A 304 10.74 20.78 2.28
CA TRP A 304 11.00 20.38 3.67
C TRP A 304 9.75 20.48 4.54
N PHE A 305 9.40 19.37 5.19
CA PHE A 305 8.25 19.27 6.09
C PHE A 305 8.68 19.08 7.54
N LEU A 306 7.84 19.56 8.46
CA LEU A 306 8.10 19.47 9.90
C LEU A 306 8.15 18.01 10.39
N GLN A 307 7.36 17.11 9.80
CA GLN A 307 7.27 15.70 10.19
C GLN A 307 7.18 14.78 8.97
N PRO A 308 7.69 13.53 9.05
CA PRO A 308 7.59 12.54 7.98
C PRO A 308 6.16 12.31 7.48
N CYS A 309 5.19 12.28 8.41
CA CYS A 309 3.78 12.07 8.07
C CYS A 309 3.18 13.21 7.22
N HIS A 310 3.69 14.45 7.34
CA HIS A 310 3.25 15.57 6.50
C HIS A 310 3.71 15.38 5.04
N ALA A 311 4.94 14.90 4.83
CA ALA A 311 5.45 14.60 3.49
C ALA A 311 4.60 13.52 2.80
N ALA A 312 4.31 12.42 3.51
CA ALA A 312 3.45 11.36 2.98
C ALA A 312 1.99 11.80 2.79
N THR A 313 1.49 12.67 3.66
CA THR A 313 0.15 13.30 3.50
C THR A 313 0.09 14.05 2.17
N MET A 314 1.14 14.81 1.86
CA MET A 314 1.24 15.53 0.59
C MET A 314 1.42 14.62 -0.61
N HIS A 315 2.18 13.52 -0.50
CA HIS A 315 2.23 12.52 -1.58
C HIS A 315 0.85 12.01 -1.95
N TYR A 316 0.03 11.63 -0.97
CA TYR A 316 -1.29 11.06 -1.25
C TYR A 316 -2.28 12.11 -1.77
N TYR A 317 -2.18 13.35 -1.28
CA TYR A 317 -2.94 14.47 -1.83
C TYR A 317 -2.60 14.71 -3.31
N LEU A 318 -1.31 14.75 -3.67
CA LEU A 318 -0.86 14.95 -5.06
C LEU A 318 -1.24 13.78 -5.97
N VAL A 319 -1.22 12.54 -5.48
CA VAL A 319 -1.72 11.39 -6.24
C VAL A 319 -3.23 11.50 -6.48
N ALA A 320 -4.01 11.88 -5.47
CA ALA A 320 -5.45 12.10 -5.63
C ALA A 320 -5.73 13.18 -6.69
N LEU A 321 -5.01 14.31 -6.65
CA LEU A 321 -5.07 15.34 -7.69
C LEU A 321 -4.68 14.80 -9.06
N THR A 322 -3.61 14.01 -9.15
CA THR A 322 -3.15 13.40 -10.40
C THR A 322 -4.25 12.53 -11.00
N ILE A 323 -4.86 11.64 -10.21
CA ILE A 323 -5.95 10.77 -10.67
C ILE A 323 -7.13 11.63 -11.16
N LEU A 324 -7.58 12.60 -10.36
CA LEU A 324 -8.70 13.46 -10.76
C LEU A 324 -8.38 14.25 -12.04
N CYS A 325 -7.15 14.72 -12.21
CA CYS A 325 -6.68 15.38 -13.42
C CYS A 325 -6.73 14.44 -14.63
N VAL A 326 -6.25 13.20 -14.51
CA VAL A 326 -6.31 12.18 -15.58
C VAL A 326 -7.74 11.96 -16.07
N TYR A 327 -8.70 11.89 -15.14
CA TYR A 327 -10.12 11.68 -15.47
C TYR A 327 -10.93 12.97 -15.69
N ALA A 328 -10.30 14.14 -15.65
CA ALA A 328 -10.99 15.41 -15.89
C ALA A 328 -11.35 15.58 -17.38
N SER A 329 -12.60 16.00 -17.62
CA SER A 329 -13.04 16.57 -18.90
C SER A 329 -12.44 17.99 -19.09
N PRO A 330 -12.46 18.57 -20.30
CA PRO A 330 -11.99 19.95 -20.52
C PRO A 330 -12.68 20.98 -19.62
N GLN A 331 -14.01 20.88 -19.42
CA GLN A 331 -14.73 21.75 -18.48
C GLN A 331 -14.31 21.52 -17.03
N ASN A 332 -14.08 20.27 -16.63
CA ASN A 332 -13.72 19.91 -15.26
C ASN A 332 -12.30 20.37 -14.87
N LEU A 333 -11.42 20.59 -15.85
CA LEU A 333 -10.04 21.00 -15.58
C LEU A 333 -9.98 22.38 -14.89
N GLU A 334 -10.88 23.29 -15.26
CA GLU A 334 -11.01 24.61 -14.61
C GLU A 334 -11.43 24.48 -13.15
N ASP A 335 -12.31 23.53 -12.83
CA ASP A 335 -12.73 23.26 -11.45
C ASP A 335 -11.61 22.67 -10.62
N LEU A 336 -10.77 21.82 -11.21
CA LEU A 336 -9.57 21.31 -10.54
C LEU A 336 -8.56 22.43 -10.25
N GLY A 337 -8.47 23.43 -11.12
CA GLY A 337 -7.63 24.62 -10.93
C GLY A 337 -8.02 25.50 -9.74
N LYS A 338 -9.21 25.31 -9.16
CA LYS A 338 -9.67 26.01 -7.94
C LYS A 338 -9.15 25.38 -6.65
N LEU A 339 -8.61 24.16 -6.72
CA LEU A 339 -7.97 23.52 -5.59
C LEU A 339 -6.65 24.20 -5.27
N ASP A 340 -6.20 24.09 -4.02
CA ASP A 340 -4.82 24.45 -3.67
C ASP A 340 -3.86 23.47 -4.35
N LEU A 341 -3.31 23.89 -5.48
CA LEU A 341 -2.33 23.18 -6.28
C LEU A 341 -0.91 23.31 -5.75
N VAL A 342 -0.73 23.70 -4.48
CA VAL A 342 0.59 23.72 -3.84
C VAL A 342 1.52 24.78 -4.50
N GLY A 343 0.94 25.87 -4.99
CA GLY A 343 1.65 26.94 -5.69
C GLY A 343 2.04 26.60 -7.14
N ILE A 344 1.42 25.58 -7.74
CA ILE A 344 1.58 25.20 -9.14
C ILE A 344 0.57 25.97 -9.99
N GLU A 345 1.05 26.92 -10.80
CA GLU A 345 0.26 27.66 -11.79
C GLU A 345 0.59 27.15 -13.18
N VAL A 346 -0.37 26.49 -13.83
CA VAL A 346 -0.13 25.78 -15.09
C VAL A 346 -1.35 25.85 -16.01
N GLU A 347 -1.09 26.00 -17.32
CA GLU A 347 -2.10 26.30 -18.34
C GLU A 347 -2.67 25.05 -19.06
N SER A 348 -2.02 23.88 -18.93
CA SER A 348 -2.46 22.65 -19.58
C SER A 348 -2.51 21.43 -18.65
N LYS A 349 -3.36 20.46 -19.01
CA LYS A 349 -3.50 19.18 -18.30
C LYS A 349 -2.16 18.43 -18.18
N ASP A 350 -1.39 18.36 -19.27
CA ASP A 350 -0.13 17.61 -19.30
C ASP A 350 0.94 18.26 -18.44
N GLN A 351 1.06 19.59 -18.50
CA GLN A 351 1.98 20.33 -17.65
C GLN A 351 1.59 20.20 -16.16
N LEU A 352 0.28 20.13 -15.86
CA LEU A 352 -0.20 19.99 -14.49
C LEU A 352 0.14 18.60 -13.92
N LEU A 353 -0.06 17.56 -14.73
CA LEU A 353 0.32 16.18 -14.39
C LEU A 353 1.85 16.06 -14.19
N GLU A 354 2.64 16.68 -15.07
CA GLU A 354 4.10 16.71 -14.92
C GLU A 354 4.52 17.44 -13.64
N ALA A 355 3.90 18.58 -13.32
CA ALA A 355 4.21 19.34 -12.11
C ALA A 355 3.92 18.54 -10.83
N PHE A 356 2.79 17.83 -10.75
CA PHE A 356 2.51 16.94 -9.62
C PHE A 356 3.54 15.81 -9.52
N ALA A 357 3.93 15.21 -10.64
CA ALA A 357 4.92 14.14 -10.67
C ALA A 357 6.30 14.60 -10.20
N VAL A 358 6.73 15.79 -10.62
CA VAL A 358 7.98 16.44 -10.19
C VAL A 358 7.94 16.77 -8.71
N GLU A 359 6.82 17.31 -8.20
CA GLU A 359 6.65 17.61 -6.77
C GLU A 359 6.68 16.33 -5.92
N ILE A 360 6.01 15.26 -6.33
CA ILE A 360 6.04 13.95 -5.62
C ILE A 360 7.48 13.43 -5.50
N CYS A 361 8.24 13.48 -6.59
CA CYS A 361 9.65 13.08 -6.60
C CYS A 361 10.48 14.00 -5.69
N GLY A 362 10.28 15.31 -5.76
CA GLY A 362 10.96 16.30 -4.92
C GLY A 362 10.74 16.06 -3.43
N ILE A 363 9.50 15.85 -3.01
CA ILE A 363 9.15 15.54 -1.61
C ILE A 363 9.86 14.26 -1.15
N ALA A 364 9.85 13.20 -1.96
CA ALA A 364 10.46 11.91 -1.62
C ALA A 364 11.98 12.04 -1.44
N PHE A 365 12.65 12.66 -2.43
CA PHE A 365 14.12 12.73 -2.47
C PHE A 365 14.70 13.88 -1.63
N THR A 366 13.88 14.84 -1.19
CA THR A 366 14.28 15.79 -0.14
C THR A 366 14.27 15.12 1.22
N THR A 367 13.20 14.39 1.52
CA THR A 367 12.98 13.82 2.85
C THR A 367 14.02 12.75 3.16
N LYS A 368 14.27 11.82 2.24
CA LYS A 368 15.24 10.70 2.40
C LYS A 368 15.04 9.86 3.67
N ILE A 369 13.85 9.88 4.25
CA ILE A 369 13.48 9.06 5.42
C ILE A 369 12.85 7.75 4.90
N PRO A 370 13.33 6.57 5.35
CA PRO A 370 12.83 5.29 4.86
C PRO A 370 11.31 5.15 4.92
N SER A 371 10.67 5.56 6.02
CA SER A 371 9.21 5.46 6.19
C SER A 371 8.42 6.30 5.17
N VAL A 372 8.96 7.44 4.73
CA VAL A 372 8.34 8.23 3.65
C VAL A 372 8.60 7.58 2.30
N LEU A 373 9.83 7.13 2.05
CA LEU A 373 10.22 6.52 0.77
C LEU A 373 9.44 5.25 0.45
N VAL A 374 9.28 4.34 1.41
CA VAL A 374 8.49 3.10 1.22
C VAL A 374 7.04 3.39 0.84
N ASN A 375 6.46 4.46 1.42
CA ASN A 375 5.09 4.90 1.11
C ASN A 375 5.01 5.76 -0.16
N ALA A 376 6.14 6.25 -0.68
CA ALA A 376 6.22 7.06 -1.89
C ALA A 376 6.39 6.22 -3.18
N PHE A 377 6.80 4.95 -3.09
CA PHE A 377 7.01 4.13 -4.29
C PHE A 377 5.75 3.94 -5.13
N GLY A 378 4.58 3.73 -4.52
CA GLY A 378 3.30 3.70 -5.23
C GLY A 378 2.97 5.03 -5.92
N PRO A 379 2.97 6.16 -5.20
CA PRO A 379 2.86 7.50 -5.78
C PRO A 379 3.81 7.76 -6.96
N ILE A 380 5.10 7.43 -6.82
CA ILE A 380 6.09 7.59 -7.88
C ILE A 380 5.76 6.67 -9.07
N ALA A 381 5.42 5.41 -8.85
CA ALA A 381 5.09 4.45 -9.90
C ALA A 381 3.93 4.89 -10.79
N TYR A 382 2.93 5.53 -10.20
CA TYR A 382 1.78 6.04 -10.94
C TYR A 382 2.08 7.39 -11.59
N CYS A 383 2.53 8.38 -10.82
CA CYS A 383 2.63 9.77 -11.26
C CYS A 383 3.88 10.05 -12.13
N ALA A 384 5.02 9.39 -11.88
CA ALA A 384 6.25 9.70 -12.62
C ALA A 384 6.18 9.39 -14.12
N ARG A 385 5.17 8.62 -14.55
CA ARG A 385 4.82 8.40 -15.95
C ARG A 385 4.61 9.71 -16.71
N PHE A 386 4.12 10.76 -16.04
CA PHE A 386 3.84 12.08 -16.63
C PHE A 386 5.05 13.02 -16.68
N ILE A 387 6.23 12.61 -16.21
CA ILE A 387 7.46 13.40 -16.39
C ILE A 387 7.86 13.32 -17.85
N ASN A 388 8.04 14.45 -18.53
CA ASN A 388 8.42 14.52 -19.95
C ASN A 388 9.91 14.78 -20.14
N ALA A 389 10.50 15.62 -19.28
CA ALA A 389 11.90 16.00 -19.39
C ALA A 389 12.84 14.80 -19.19
N GLU A 390 13.57 14.43 -20.25
CA GLU A 390 14.52 13.31 -20.24
C GLU A 390 15.58 13.41 -19.11
N PRO A 391 16.16 14.59 -18.80
CA PRO A 391 17.06 14.72 -17.65
C PRO A 391 16.39 14.34 -16.31
N ALA A 392 15.14 14.76 -16.11
CA ALA A 392 14.39 14.45 -14.88
C ALA A 392 14.06 12.95 -14.79
N ARG A 393 13.74 12.29 -15.92
CA ARG A 393 13.55 10.84 -16.01
C ARG A 393 14.83 10.06 -15.60
N GLN A 394 15.99 10.53 -16.06
CA GLN A 394 17.28 9.94 -15.71
C GLN A 394 17.64 10.14 -14.23
N GLU A 395 17.40 11.34 -13.71
CA GLU A 395 17.63 11.65 -12.30
C GLU A 395 16.70 10.86 -11.38
N LEU A 396 15.43 10.69 -11.76
CA LEU A 396 14.49 9.82 -11.04
C LEU A 396 15.03 8.39 -10.96
N ALA A 397 15.46 7.81 -12.08
CA ALA A 397 16.02 6.46 -12.09
C ALA A 397 17.26 6.35 -11.20
N ARG A 398 18.13 7.37 -11.20
CA ARG A 398 19.32 7.43 -10.34
C ARG A 398 18.96 7.48 -8.85
N GLN A 399 17.99 8.31 -8.47
CA GLN A 399 17.54 8.43 -7.08
C GLN A 399 16.84 7.16 -6.59
N LEU A 400 16.02 6.53 -7.44
CA LEU A 400 15.40 5.24 -7.15
C LEU A 400 16.46 4.16 -6.91
N LEU A 401 17.48 4.05 -7.77
CA LEU A 401 18.59 3.11 -7.57
C LEU A 401 19.33 3.37 -6.26
N ALA A 402 19.50 4.64 -5.86
CA ALA A 402 20.12 4.98 -4.58
C ALA A 402 19.27 4.54 -3.37
N CYS A 403 17.95 4.42 -3.50
CA CYS A 403 17.08 3.92 -2.42
C CYS A 403 17.24 2.40 -2.18
N LYS A 404 17.74 1.66 -3.18
CA LYS A 404 17.93 0.20 -3.05
C LYS A 404 18.91 -0.16 -1.93
N SER A 405 20.00 0.58 -1.78
CA SER A 405 21.03 0.27 -0.79
C SER A 405 20.56 0.46 0.65
N SER A 406 19.62 1.38 0.90
CA SER A 406 19.13 1.70 2.24
C SER A 406 17.83 0.97 2.62
N ILE A 407 16.96 0.66 1.65
CA ILE A 407 15.61 0.10 1.90
C ILE A 407 15.49 -1.34 1.41
N GLY A 408 16.38 -1.77 0.50
CA GLY A 408 16.32 -3.10 -0.12
C GLY A 408 15.19 -3.27 -1.14
N TRP A 409 14.41 -2.22 -1.43
CA TRP A 409 13.28 -2.27 -2.36
C TRP A 409 13.75 -2.61 -3.79
N PRO A 410 13.06 -3.52 -4.53
CA PRO A 410 13.43 -3.91 -5.89
C PRO A 410 12.97 -2.85 -6.91
N VAL A 411 13.62 -1.69 -6.88
CA VAL A 411 13.30 -0.53 -7.74
C VAL A 411 13.52 -0.80 -9.23
N GLU A 412 14.23 -1.85 -9.62
CA GLU A 412 14.48 -2.18 -11.02
C GLU A 412 13.20 -2.43 -11.81
N ARG A 413 12.23 -3.14 -11.23
CA ARG A 413 10.93 -3.38 -11.89
C ARG A 413 10.23 -2.04 -12.16
N LEU A 414 10.15 -1.19 -11.13
CA LEU A 414 9.59 0.17 -11.24
C LEU A 414 10.29 1.00 -12.33
N ILE A 415 11.62 1.03 -12.34
CA ILE A 415 12.39 1.80 -13.33
C ILE A 415 12.15 1.28 -14.75
N ASN A 416 12.13 -0.04 -14.93
CA ASN A 416 11.89 -0.65 -16.24
C ASN A 416 10.47 -0.37 -16.74
N ASP A 417 9.47 -0.45 -15.85
CA ASP A 417 8.08 -0.14 -16.18
C ASP A 417 7.92 1.33 -16.59
N LEU A 418 8.58 2.27 -15.88
CA LEU A 418 8.59 3.69 -16.24
C LEU A 418 9.28 3.93 -17.60
N LYS A 419 10.45 3.32 -17.83
CA LYS A 419 11.16 3.42 -19.12
C LYS A 419 10.35 2.87 -20.28
N SER A 420 9.65 1.75 -20.08
CA SER A 420 8.77 1.17 -21.09
C SER A 420 7.62 2.12 -21.42
N PHE A 421 7.00 2.74 -20.41
CA PHE A 421 5.94 3.73 -20.62
C PHE A 421 6.42 4.94 -21.42
N TRP A 422 7.52 5.57 -20.98
CA TRP A 422 8.11 6.73 -21.67
C TRP A 422 8.63 6.42 -23.07
N GLY A 423 9.01 5.17 -23.33
CA GLY A 423 9.45 4.70 -24.65
C GLY A 423 8.27 4.52 -25.62
N ALA A 424 7.14 4.01 -25.14
CA ALA A 424 5.93 3.80 -25.95
C ALA A 424 5.33 5.12 -26.49
N GLU A 425 5.45 6.21 -25.72
CA GLU A 425 5.04 7.55 -26.15
C GLU A 425 5.83 8.10 -27.34
N LYS A 426 7.07 7.64 -27.58
CA LYS A 426 7.88 8.08 -28.73
C LYS A 426 7.50 7.38 -30.05
N THR A 427 6.65 6.35 -30.00
CA THR A 427 6.27 5.50 -31.15
C THR A 427 4.83 5.69 -31.64
N ASN A 428 4.03 6.48 -30.92
CA ASN A 428 2.74 7.00 -31.38
C ASN A 428 2.87 8.49 -31.71
#